data_AF-A0ABD3WG84-F1
#
_entry.id   AF-A0ABD3WG84-F1
#
_cell.length_a   1.000
_cell.length_b   1.000
_cell.length_c   1.000
_cell.angle_alpha   90.00
_cell.angle_beta   90.00
_cell.angle_gamma   90.00
#
_symmetry.space_group_name_H-M   'P 1'
#
loop_
_entity.id
_entity.type
_entity.pdbx_description
1 polymer ?
#
loop_
_entity_poly.entity_id
_entity_poly.type
_entity_poly.pdbx_seq_one_letter_code
_entity_poly.pdbx_strand_id
1 'polypeptide(L)'
;MLSKAYIDGGIRQDWDGDLKVAVYTDGEVNNPARNATFWSVEMSISLQRLINGTTATLPKDNHIWSMIFARSEWRLLVQNRTFIKDATSDADWWSWEVTGAVNLHIPSSWGLVQFKVNKLDKTFTDDRWHIYRVLYDMFDALKIFKAKYGMYTTDLNDLGIPSYIFTSQCASLPNVTLTQTGGVDDFSVSVASNLLHVGHGHIRGDRYIWFD
;
A
#
# COMPACT_ATOMS: atom_id res chain seq x y z
N MET A 1 -12.22 2.11 -1.74
CA MET A 1 -11.18 1.21 -2.22
C MET A 1 -11.08 1.38 -3.73
N LEU A 2 -9.89 1.25 -4.31
CA LEU A 2 -9.69 1.30 -5.76
C LEU A 2 -9.46 -0.12 -6.29
N SER A 3 -9.79 -0.39 -7.55
CA SER A 3 -9.55 -1.70 -8.18
C SER A 3 -8.05 -2.07 -8.30
N LYS A 4 -7.17 -1.07 -8.26
CA LYS A 4 -5.70 -1.16 -8.23
C LYS A 4 -5.14 0.16 -7.71
N ALA A 5 -3.83 0.28 -7.56
CA ALA A 5 -3.21 1.53 -7.12
C ALA A 5 -3.62 2.71 -8.03
N TYR A 6 -3.77 3.90 -7.46
CA TYR A 6 -4.21 5.10 -8.19
C TYR A 6 -3.30 5.41 -9.38
N ILE A 7 -1.98 5.27 -9.20
CA ILE A 7 -0.98 5.46 -10.25
C ILE A 7 -1.15 4.46 -11.42
N ASP A 8 -1.80 3.33 -11.17
CA ASP A 8 -2.08 2.27 -12.14
C ASP A 8 -3.51 2.39 -12.74
N GLY A 9 -4.21 3.52 -12.50
CA GLY A 9 -5.55 3.82 -13.05
C GLY A 9 -6.70 3.17 -12.27
N GLY A 10 -6.54 3.00 -10.96
CA GLY A 10 -7.56 2.39 -10.11
C GLY A 10 -8.90 3.15 -10.11
N ILE A 11 -10.00 2.40 -10.19
CA ILE A 11 -11.37 2.95 -10.17
C ILE A 11 -12.00 2.65 -8.81
N ARG A 12 -12.75 3.62 -8.26
CA ARG A 12 -13.49 3.48 -7.00
C ARG A 12 -14.40 2.26 -7.04
N GLN A 13 -14.27 1.42 -6.02
CA GLN A 13 -15.13 0.28 -5.70
C GLN A 13 -16.02 0.65 -4.52
N ASP A 14 -17.27 0.19 -4.53
CA ASP A 14 -18.23 0.36 -3.44
C ASP A 14 -18.00 -0.74 -2.38
N TRP A 15 -17.21 -0.40 -1.36
CA TRP A 15 -16.86 -1.28 -0.24
C TRP A 15 -17.59 -0.91 1.05
N ASP A 16 -18.17 0.29 1.09
CA ASP A 16 -18.68 1.00 2.27
C ASP A 16 -20.17 0.72 2.57
N GLY A 17 -20.87 -0.08 1.75
CA GLY A 17 -22.32 -0.30 1.88
C GLY A 17 -22.79 -0.88 3.23
N ASP A 18 -21.94 -1.64 3.94
CA ASP A 18 -22.25 -2.21 5.28
C ASP A 18 -21.41 -1.59 6.40
N LEU A 19 -20.72 -0.48 6.11
CA LEU A 19 -19.85 0.20 7.07
C LEU A 19 -20.67 0.77 8.23
N LYS A 20 -20.31 0.41 9.46
CA LYS A 20 -20.83 1.08 10.66
C LYS A 20 -19.77 2.03 11.19
N VAL A 21 -20.16 3.26 11.49
CA VAL A 21 -19.27 4.29 12.02
C VAL A 21 -19.91 4.94 13.23
N ALA A 22 -19.12 5.16 14.27
CA ALA A 22 -19.44 6.03 15.38
C ALA A 22 -18.35 7.10 15.52
N VAL A 23 -18.76 8.34 15.76
CA VAL A 23 -17.84 9.46 15.99
C VAL A 23 -18.15 10.05 17.35
N TYR A 24 -17.12 10.23 18.16
CA TYR A 24 -17.18 10.95 19.42
C TYR A 24 -16.38 12.24 19.28
N THR A 25 -16.91 13.34 19.80
CA THR A 25 -16.23 14.63 19.84
C THR A 25 -16.16 15.12 21.27
N ASP A 26 -14.99 15.57 21.69
CA ASP A 26 -14.82 16.24 22.97
C ASP A 26 -15.42 17.65 22.88
N GLY A 27 -16.73 17.75 23.15
CA GLY A 27 -17.48 18.99 23.08
C GLY A 27 -18.20 19.23 21.76
N GLU A 28 -18.57 20.49 21.55
CA GLU A 28 -19.42 20.92 20.43
C GLU A 28 -18.61 21.11 19.15
N VAL A 29 -19.04 20.43 18.09
CA VAL A 29 -18.42 20.55 16.76
C VAL A 29 -18.59 21.96 16.24
N ASN A 30 -17.53 22.49 15.63
CA ASN A 30 -17.53 23.78 14.96
C ASN A 30 -17.77 25.01 15.87
N ASN A 31 -17.39 24.92 17.15
CA ASN A 31 -17.47 26.03 18.09
C ASN A 31 -16.08 26.48 18.59
N PRO A 32 -15.49 27.54 18.01
CA PRO A 32 -14.17 28.04 18.41
C PRO A 32 -14.11 28.62 19.84
N ALA A 33 -15.26 28.89 20.47
CA ALA A 33 -15.30 29.37 21.84
C ALA A 33 -15.21 28.24 22.88
N ARG A 34 -15.21 26.98 22.44
CA ARG A 34 -15.09 25.80 23.29
C ARG A 34 -13.79 25.08 22.93
N ASN A 35 -13.00 24.76 23.95
CA ASN A 35 -11.81 23.94 23.75
C ASN A 35 -12.24 22.49 23.56
N ALA A 36 -12.21 22.02 22.32
CA ALA A 36 -12.23 20.60 22.01
C ALA A 36 -10.78 20.11 21.92
N THR A 37 -10.45 19.02 22.60
CA THR A 37 -9.06 18.51 22.61
C THR A 37 -8.86 17.33 21.66
N PHE A 38 -9.90 16.54 21.40
CA PHE A 38 -9.86 15.43 20.46
C PHE A 38 -11.23 15.06 19.91
N TRP A 39 -11.21 14.21 18.91
CA TRP A 39 -12.35 13.40 18.48
C TRP A 39 -11.84 11.99 18.21
N SER A 40 -12.72 11.01 18.27
CA SER A 40 -12.41 9.63 17.93
C SER A 40 -13.44 9.09 16.95
N VAL A 41 -12.98 8.17 16.10
CA VAL A 41 -13.84 7.42 15.20
C VAL A 41 -13.63 5.93 15.45
N GLU A 42 -14.74 5.20 15.52
CA GLU A 42 -14.76 3.74 15.54
C GLU A 42 -15.48 3.25 14.29
N MET A 43 -14.88 2.26 13.62
CA MET A 43 -15.40 1.71 12.37
C MET A 43 -15.48 0.19 12.44
N SER A 44 -16.60 -0.36 12.01
CA SER A 44 -16.74 -1.79 11.73
C SER A 44 -16.80 -1.98 10.21
N ILE A 45 -15.71 -2.50 9.65
CA ILE A 45 -15.55 -2.72 8.22
C ILE A 45 -15.74 -4.23 7.93
N SER A 46 -16.62 -4.56 6.99
CA SER A 46 -16.82 -5.94 6.55
C SER A 46 -15.63 -6.41 5.71
N LEU A 47 -14.86 -7.38 6.22
CA LEU A 47 -13.76 -7.99 5.47
C LEU A 47 -14.25 -8.67 4.17
N GLN A 48 -15.47 -9.21 4.18
CA GLN A 48 -16.08 -9.80 3.00
C GLN A 48 -16.28 -8.77 1.87
N ARG A 49 -16.59 -7.52 2.22
CA ARG A 49 -16.70 -6.43 1.25
C ARG A 49 -15.34 -6.01 0.72
N LEU A 50 -14.31 -5.99 1.58
CA LEU A 50 -12.95 -5.61 1.17
C LEU A 50 -12.35 -6.59 0.16
N ILE A 51 -12.64 -7.89 0.28
CA ILE A 51 -12.12 -8.89 -0.65
C ILE A 51 -12.95 -9.03 -1.94
N ASN A 52 -14.14 -8.42 -2.00
CA ASN A 52 -15.02 -8.54 -3.16
C ASN A 52 -14.37 -7.97 -4.42
N GLY A 53 -14.37 -8.73 -5.52
CA GLY A 53 -13.71 -8.33 -6.77
C GLY A 53 -12.17 -8.37 -6.72
N THR A 54 -11.59 -9.00 -5.70
CA THR A 54 -10.15 -9.23 -5.56
C THR A 54 -9.83 -10.72 -5.58
N THR A 55 -8.55 -11.07 -5.67
CA THR A 55 -8.06 -12.46 -5.49
C THR A 55 -7.85 -12.83 -4.02
N ALA A 56 -8.07 -11.89 -3.09
CA ALA A 56 -7.89 -12.13 -1.67
C ALA A 56 -9.00 -13.04 -1.11
N THR A 57 -8.67 -13.75 -0.04
CA THR A 57 -9.63 -14.54 0.74
C THR A 57 -9.83 -13.93 2.12
N LEU A 58 -10.90 -14.31 2.82
CA LEU A 58 -11.05 -13.94 4.22
C LEU A 58 -9.79 -14.35 5.00
N PRO A 59 -9.26 -13.49 5.87
CA PRO A 59 -8.00 -13.75 6.52
C PRO A 59 -8.15 -14.95 7.46
N LYS A 60 -7.18 -15.87 7.38
CA LYS A 60 -7.01 -16.98 8.31
C LYS A 60 -5.91 -16.64 9.30
N ASP A 61 -5.68 -17.53 10.26
CA ASP A 61 -4.56 -17.39 11.18
C ASP A 61 -3.23 -17.22 10.41
N ASN A 62 -2.43 -16.26 10.85
CA ASN A 62 -1.15 -15.85 10.27
C ASN A 62 -1.20 -15.23 8.86
N HIS A 63 -2.38 -15.03 8.25
CA HIS A 63 -2.48 -14.25 7.01
C HIS A 63 -2.01 -12.82 7.25
N ILE A 64 -1.30 -12.25 6.28
CA ILE A 64 -0.77 -10.89 6.33
C ILE A 64 -1.45 -10.05 5.26
N TRP A 65 -1.98 -8.89 5.64
CA TRP A 65 -2.49 -7.88 4.73
C TRP A 65 -1.64 -6.62 4.83
N SER A 66 -1.42 -5.96 3.69
CA SER A 66 -0.88 -4.61 3.67
C SER A 66 -1.99 -3.60 3.94
N MET A 67 -1.79 -2.69 4.89
CA MET A 67 -2.77 -1.69 5.32
C MET A 67 -2.10 -0.32 5.56
N ILE A 68 -2.86 0.74 5.33
CA ILE A 68 -2.46 2.10 5.68
C ILE A 68 -3.63 2.83 6.33
N PHE A 69 -3.33 3.61 7.37
CA PHE A 69 -4.24 4.60 7.92
C PHE A 69 -3.68 5.98 7.61
N ALA A 70 -4.54 6.89 7.15
CA ALA A 70 -4.12 8.24 6.86
C ALA A 70 -5.20 9.25 7.21
N ARG A 71 -4.76 10.47 7.54
CA ARG A 71 -5.62 11.60 7.89
C ARG A 71 -5.11 12.85 7.19
N SER A 72 -5.96 13.48 6.40
CA SER A 72 -5.75 14.86 5.96
C SER A 72 -6.22 15.80 7.06
N GLU A 73 -5.37 16.73 7.48
CA GLU A 73 -5.65 17.75 8.48
C GLU A 73 -5.50 19.13 7.82
N TRP A 74 -6.61 19.83 7.71
CA TRP A 74 -6.61 21.18 7.15
C TRP A 74 -6.34 22.18 8.25
N ARG A 75 -5.52 23.20 7.95
CA ARG A 75 -5.46 24.39 8.77
C ARG A 75 -6.84 25.06 8.80
N LEU A 76 -7.27 25.45 9.99
CA LEU A 76 -8.56 26.10 10.21
C LEU A 76 -8.36 27.56 10.62
N LEU A 77 -9.22 28.43 10.11
CA LEU A 77 -9.34 29.83 10.55
C LEU A 77 -10.67 30.01 11.28
N VAL A 78 -10.72 30.97 12.20
CA VAL A 78 -11.97 31.35 12.86
C VAL A 78 -12.61 32.52 12.11
N GLN A 79 -13.81 32.31 11.57
CA GLN A 79 -14.61 33.36 10.94
C GLN A 79 -16.07 33.24 11.40
N ASN A 80 -16.68 34.37 11.76
CA ASN A 80 -18.07 34.45 12.22
C ASN A 80 -18.41 33.41 13.31
N ARG A 81 -17.50 33.21 14.27
CA ARG A 81 -17.63 32.24 15.37
C ARG A 81 -17.73 30.76 14.93
N THR A 82 -17.20 30.43 13.76
CA THR A 82 -17.10 29.06 13.23
C THR A 82 -15.70 28.81 12.68
N PHE A 83 -15.34 27.55 12.47
CA PHE A 83 -14.13 27.19 11.74
C PHE A 83 -14.41 27.15 10.24
N ILE A 84 -13.51 27.73 9.46
CA ILE A 84 -13.44 27.59 8.01
C ILE A 84 -12.08 27.01 7.63
N LYS A 85 -12.01 26.28 6.52
CA LYS A 85 -10.72 25.84 5.97
C LYS A 85 -9.93 27.06 5.49
N ASP A 86 -8.64 27.10 5.81
CA ASP A 86 -7.72 28.03 5.18
C ASP A 86 -7.47 27.58 3.72
N ALA A 87 -8.16 28.21 2.77
CA ALA A 87 -8.04 27.89 1.35
C ALA A 87 -6.68 28.27 0.75
N THR A 88 -5.83 29.00 1.49
CA THR A 88 -4.48 29.39 1.06
C THR A 88 -3.41 28.39 1.48
N SER A 89 -3.77 27.43 2.36
CA SER A 89 -2.87 26.39 2.84
C SER A 89 -3.24 25.02 2.28
N ASP A 90 -2.25 24.18 2.06
CA ASP A 90 -2.45 22.76 1.80
C ASP A 90 -2.84 22.02 3.10
N ALA A 91 -3.44 20.83 2.94
CA ALA A 91 -3.67 19.93 4.06
C ALA A 91 -2.37 19.24 4.47
N ASP A 92 -2.14 19.13 5.78
CA ASP A 92 -1.16 18.22 6.34
C ASP A 92 -1.66 16.78 6.20
N TRP A 93 -0.78 15.88 5.79
CA TRP A 93 -1.12 14.46 5.63
C TRP A 93 -0.37 13.62 6.67
N TRP A 94 -1.14 13.00 7.54
CA TRP A 94 -0.65 12.02 8.51
C TRP A 94 -0.86 10.63 7.95
N SER A 95 0.11 9.76 8.14
CA SER A 95 0.02 8.35 7.77
C SER A 95 0.58 7.49 8.90
N TRP A 96 0.00 6.31 9.11
CA TRP A 96 0.50 5.34 10.10
C TRP A 96 1.90 4.86 9.76
N GLU A 97 2.13 4.56 8.47
CA GLU A 97 3.44 4.21 7.95
C GLU A 97 3.95 5.27 6.98
N VAL A 98 5.27 5.45 6.96
CA VAL A 98 5.92 6.46 6.12
C VAL A 98 5.85 6.05 4.66
N THR A 99 5.10 6.80 3.86
CA THR A 99 4.97 6.55 2.42
C THR A 99 6.09 7.15 1.58
N GLY A 100 6.86 8.11 2.13
CA GLY A 100 7.96 8.81 1.43
C GLY A 100 7.51 9.83 0.37
N ALA A 101 6.20 9.96 0.13
CA ALA A 101 5.60 10.90 -0.80
C ALA A 101 4.19 11.29 -0.33
N VAL A 102 3.68 12.44 -0.79
CA VAL A 102 2.25 12.84 -0.63
C VAL A 102 1.39 12.04 -1.62
N ASN A 103 1.48 10.72 -1.50
CA ASN A 103 0.76 9.73 -2.29
C ASN A 103 0.58 8.47 -1.44
N LEU A 104 -0.65 8.24 -0.98
CA LEU A 104 -0.99 7.08 -0.18
C LEU A 104 -1.21 5.81 -1.01
N HIS A 105 -1.24 5.91 -2.35
CA HIS A 105 -1.51 4.79 -3.24
C HIS A 105 -0.21 4.10 -3.70
N ILE A 106 0.70 3.86 -2.76
CA ILE A 106 1.96 3.14 -2.94
C ILE A 106 1.89 1.89 -2.04
N PRO A 107 1.25 0.79 -2.49
CA PRO A 107 1.02 -0.37 -1.64
C PRO A 107 2.28 -1.03 -1.09
N SER A 108 3.42 -0.88 -1.78
CA SER A 108 4.73 -1.37 -1.35
C SER A 108 5.26 -0.66 -0.09
N SER A 109 4.72 0.51 0.26
CA SER A 109 5.07 1.28 1.46
C SER A 109 4.04 1.14 2.59
N TRP A 110 3.00 0.33 2.42
CA TRP A 110 1.99 0.13 3.45
C TRP A 110 2.49 -0.78 4.57
N GLY A 111 1.98 -0.56 5.78
CA GLY A 111 2.28 -1.40 6.93
C GLY A 111 1.69 -2.80 6.77
N LEU A 112 2.29 -3.77 7.45
CA LEU A 112 1.83 -5.16 7.43
C LEU A 112 1.01 -5.45 8.70
N VAL A 113 -0.16 -6.05 8.50
CA VAL A 113 -1.05 -6.49 9.58
C VAL A 113 -1.21 -7.99 9.48
N GLN A 114 -0.80 -8.71 10.51
CA GLN A 114 -0.97 -10.16 10.62
C GLN A 114 -2.21 -10.50 11.44
N PHE A 115 -3.11 -11.30 10.87
CA PHE A 115 -4.30 -11.78 11.55
C PHE A 115 -3.95 -12.96 12.46
N LYS A 116 -4.45 -12.92 13.70
CA LYS A 116 -4.24 -13.96 14.71
C LYS A 116 -5.58 -14.41 15.27
N VAL A 117 -5.78 -15.72 15.36
CA VAL A 117 -6.94 -16.32 16.04
C VAL A 117 -6.76 -16.21 17.55
N ASN A 118 -5.54 -16.46 18.04
CA ASN A 118 -5.20 -16.26 19.45
C ASN A 118 -4.87 -14.79 19.71
N LYS A 119 -5.76 -14.08 20.40
CA LYS A 119 -5.60 -12.66 20.76
C LYS A 119 -4.40 -12.37 21.66
N LEU A 120 -3.85 -13.39 22.34
CA LEU A 120 -2.68 -13.23 23.19
C LEU A 120 -1.36 -13.39 22.42
N ASP A 121 -1.39 -13.99 21.23
CA ASP A 121 -0.20 -14.07 20.37
C ASP A 121 0.03 -12.72 19.68
N LYS A 122 1.16 -12.11 20.00
CA LYS A 122 1.61 -10.84 19.42
C LYS A 122 2.81 -11.02 18.48
N THR A 123 3.21 -12.25 18.23
CA THR A 123 4.36 -12.56 17.38
C THR A 123 4.03 -12.24 15.93
N PHE A 124 4.87 -11.44 15.29
CA PHE A 124 4.79 -11.18 13.85
C PHE A 124 5.87 -12.01 13.12
N THR A 125 5.46 -12.81 12.14
CA THR A 125 6.38 -13.59 11.30
C THR A 125 5.99 -13.48 9.84
N ASP A 126 6.94 -13.06 9.00
CA ASP A 126 6.82 -13.04 7.54
C ASP A 126 8.10 -13.58 6.90
N ASP A 127 8.03 -14.82 6.43
CA ASP A 127 9.15 -15.52 5.79
C ASP A 127 9.33 -15.13 4.32
N ARG A 128 8.49 -14.23 3.78
CA ARG A 128 8.49 -13.83 2.36
C ARG A 128 8.82 -12.36 2.17
N TRP A 129 8.92 -11.57 3.24
CA TRP A 129 9.10 -10.12 3.14
C TRP A 129 10.33 -9.71 2.32
N HIS A 130 11.46 -10.41 2.48
CA HIS A 130 12.67 -10.14 1.68
C HIS A 130 12.45 -10.35 0.18
N ILE A 131 11.58 -11.29 -0.21
CA ILE A 131 11.19 -11.50 -1.60
C ILE A 131 10.25 -10.40 -2.08
N TYR A 132 9.22 -10.06 -1.29
CA TYR A 132 8.33 -8.94 -1.61
C TYR A 132 9.11 -7.65 -1.84
N ARG A 133 10.10 -7.35 -0.99
CA ARG A 133 10.93 -6.16 -1.12
C ARG A 133 11.67 -6.11 -2.45
N VAL A 134 12.33 -7.20 -2.85
CA VAL A 134 13.03 -7.27 -4.15
C VAL A 134 12.05 -7.10 -5.31
N LEU A 135 10.88 -7.76 -5.26
CA LEU A 135 9.86 -7.64 -6.30
C LEU A 135 9.33 -6.21 -6.43
N TYR A 136 9.08 -5.52 -5.31
CA TYR A 136 8.65 -4.12 -5.32
C TYR A 136 9.72 -3.19 -5.88
N ASP A 137 10.97 -3.31 -5.42
CA ASP A 137 12.08 -2.48 -5.91
C ASP A 137 12.31 -2.68 -7.43
N MET A 138 12.19 -3.91 -7.92
CA MET A 138 12.27 -4.24 -9.34
C MET A 138 11.10 -3.65 -10.15
N PHE A 139 9.87 -3.78 -9.65
CA PHE A 139 8.69 -3.22 -10.31
C PHE A 139 8.80 -1.70 -10.45
N ASP A 140 9.14 -1.02 -9.37
CA ASP A 140 9.23 0.44 -9.37
C ASP A 140 10.36 0.90 -10.31
N ALA A 141 11.52 0.24 -10.31
CA ALA A 141 12.62 0.55 -11.22
C ALA A 141 12.25 0.34 -12.71
N LEU A 142 11.53 -0.73 -13.05
CA LEU A 142 11.06 -0.98 -14.42
C LEU A 142 10.02 0.05 -14.87
N LYS A 143 9.09 0.44 -13.99
CA LYS A 143 8.12 1.52 -14.28
C LYS A 143 8.81 2.86 -14.50
N ILE A 144 9.80 3.21 -13.68
CA ILE A 144 10.61 4.41 -13.85
C ILE A 144 11.37 4.38 -15.18
N PHE A 145 11.98 3.24 -15.52
CA PHE A 145 12.73 3.08 -16.77
C PHE A 145 11.81 3.26 -18.00
N LYS A 146 10.63 2.63 -18.00
CA LYS A 146 9.61 2.82 -19.06
C LYS A 146 9.13 4.26 -19.18
N ALA A 147 8.90 4.94 -18.06
CA ALA A 147 8.50 6.33 -18.07
C ALA A 147 9.59 7.26 -18.67
N LYS A 148 10.87 6.93 -18.47
CA LYS A 148 12.00 7.73 -18.96
C LYS A 148 12.38 7.44 -20.41
N TYR A 149 12.38 6.17 -20.83
CA TYR A 149 12.92 5.73 -22.12
C TYR A 149 11.86 5.20 -23.08
N GLY A 150 10.61 5.04 -22.65
CA GLY A 150 9.52 4.56 -23.49
C GLY A 150 9.56 3.05 -23.75
N MET A 151 10.45 2.28 -23.13
CA MET A 151 10.53 0.81 -23.19
C MET A 151 10.97 0.21 -21.85
N TYR A 152 10.78 -1.09 -21.65
CA TYR A 152 11.39 -1.83 -20.52
C TYR A 152 12.74 -2.42 -20.93
N THR A 153 13.56 -2.81 -19.94
CA THR A 153 14.86 -3.48 -20.14
C THR A 153 14.91 -4.79 -19.34
N THR A 154 15.78 -5.70 -19.77
CA THR A 154 16.11 -6.93 -19.02
C THR A 154 17.46 -6.84 -18.31
N ASP A 155 18.27 -5.83 -18.64
CA ASP A 155 19.57 -5.63 -17.99
C ASP A 155 19.36 -4.92 -16.65
N LEU A 156 19.76 -5.59 -15.57
CA LEU A 156 19.67 -5.03 -14.21
C LEU A 156 20.56 -3.81 -14.01
N ASN A 157 21.64 -3.66 -14.78
CA ASN A 157 22.56 -2.52 -14.68
C ASN A 157 21.97 -1.22 -15.24
N ASP A 158 20.98 -1.33 -16.12
CA ASP A 158 20.22 -0.20 -16.64
C ASP A 158 19.23 0.36 -15.60
N LEU A 159 18.91 -0.44 -14.57
CA LEU A 159 17.91 -0.13 -13.57
C LEU A 159 18.55 0.52 -12.35
N GLY A 160 17.94 1.59 -11.84
CA GLY A 160 18.32 2.25 -10.60
C GLY A 160 17.90 1.47 -9.35
N ILE A 161 18.23 0.18 -9.28
CA ILE A 161 17.84 -0.70 -8.17
C ILE A 161 18.83 -0.65 -7.00
N PRO A 162 18.38 -0.89 -5.75
CA PRO A 162 19.27 -0.90 -4.59
C PRO A 162 20.40 -1.94 -4.68
N SER A 163 21.60 -1.56 -4.22
CA SER A 163 22.80 -2.40 -4.30
C SER A 163 22.68 -3.74 -3.58
N TYR A 164 21.82 -3.84 -2.55
CA TYR A 164 21.60 -5.08 -1.80
C TYR A 164 21.05 -6.21 -2.68
N ILE A 165 20.39 -5.91 -3.81
CA ILE A 165 19.87 -6.92 -4.73
C ILE A 165 21.02 -7.66 -5.41
N PHE A 166 22.12 -6.97 -5.74
CA PHE A 166 23.27 -7.57 -6.39
C PHE A 166 24.11 -8.45 -5.47
N THR A 167 24.02 -8.28 -4.14
CA THR A 167 24.78 -9.13 -3.20
C THR A 167 24.29 -10.57 -3.18
N SER A 168 23.05 -10.81 -3.64
CA SER A 168 22.40 -12.12 -3.66
C SER A 168 22.38 -12.84 -2.31
N GLN A 169 22.47 -12.11 -1.19
CA GLN A 169 22.54 -12.71 0.14
C GLN A 169 21.19 -13.31 0.57
N CYS A 170 20.10 -12.55 0.42
CA CYS A 170 18.77 -12.97 0.88
C CYS A 170 17.92 -13.61 -0.22
N ALA A 171 18.18 -13.24 -1.47
CA ALA A 171 17.43 -13.62 -2.65
C ALA A 171 18.39 -13.80 -3.84
N SER A 172 18.00 -14.59 -4.83
CA SER A 172 18.75 -14.69 -6.09
C SER A 172 18.74 -13.36 -6.84
N LEU A 173 19.59 -13.23 -7.87
CA LEU A 173 19.41 -12.15 -8.84
C LEU A 173 18.01 -12.25 -9.48
N PRO A 174 17.27 -11.13 -9.61
CA PRO A 174 15.98 -11.11 -10.28
C PRO A 174 16.13 -11.44 -11.77
N ASN A 175 15.21 -12.24 -12.30
CA ASN A 175 15.11 -12.48 -13.73
C ASN A 175 13.93 -11.69 -14.30
N VAL A 176 14.19 -10.85 -15.30
CA VAL A 176 13.17 -10.01 -15.96
C VAL A 176 12.81 -10.62 -17.30
N THR A 177 11.53 -10.86 -17.53
CA THR A 177 10.98 -11.27 -18.84
C THR A 177 10.09 -10.16 -19.37
N LEU A 178 10.38 -9.69 -20.58
CA LEU A 178 9.52 -8.74 -21.27
C LEU A 178 8.36 -9.49 -21.93
N THR A 179 7.16 -8.97 -21.76
CA THR A 179 5.93 -9.57 -22.27
C THR A 179 5.10 -8.52 -22.99
N GLN A 180 3.99 -8.94 -23.59
CA GLN A 180 2.99 -8.03 -24.13
C GLN A 180 1.61 -8.43 -23.61
N THR A 181 0.86 -7.45 -23.11
CA THR A 181 -0.51 -7.64 -22.64
C THR A 181 -1.42 -6.75 -23.48
N GLY A 182 -2.24 -7.36 -24.35
CA GLY A 182 -3.14 -6.62 -25.25
C GLY A 182 -2.41 -5.72 -26.25
N GLY A 183 -1.20 -6.11 -26.70
CA GLY A 183 -0.39 -5.34 -27.64
C GLY A 183 0.38 -4.17 -27.02
N VAL A 184 0.34 -4.03 -25.68
CA VAL A 184 1.12 -3.05 -24.92
C VAL A 184 2.29 -3.77 -24.25
N ASP A 185 3.47 -3.15 -24.29
CA ASP A 185 4.66 -3.66 -23.57
C ASP A 185 4.35 -3.86 -22.08
N ASP A 186 4.78 -5.00 -21.56
CA ASP A 186 4.59 -5.41 -20.18
C ASP A 186 5.83 -6.19 -19.69
N PHE A 187 5.86 -6.59 -18.42
CA PHE A 187 6.94 -7.38 -17.86
C PHE A 187 6.46 -8.35 -16.78
N SER A 188 7.27 -9.37 -16.55
CA SER A 188 7.24 -10.19 -15.35
C SER A 188 8.64 -10.31 -14.76
N VAL A 189 8.75 -10.25 -13.43
CA VAL A 189 10.01 -10.48 -12.71
C VAL A 189 9.83 -11.68 -11.80
N SER A 190 10.83 -12.57 -11.76
CA SER A 190 10.88 -13.72 -10.87
C SER A 190 12.14 -13.69 -10.01
N VAL A 191 12.05 -14.09 -8.75
CA VAL A 191 13.19 -14.18 -7.83
C VAL A 191 13.01 -15.33 -6.82
N ALA A 192 14.10 -16.02 -6.49
CA ALA A 192 14.11 -17.09 -5.48
C ALA A 192 14.63 -16.60 -4.13
N SER A 193 14.21 -17.24 -3.03
CA SER A 193 14.87 -17.03 -1.73
C SER A 193 16.11 -17.89 -1.57
N ASN A 194 17.16 -17.28 -1.01
CA ASN A 194 18.38 -17.99 -0.59
C ASN A 194 18.39 -18.29 0.93
N LEU A 195 17.40 -17.80 1.69
CA LEU A 195 17.34 -17.93 3.15
C LEU A 195 16.40 -19.05 3.60
N LEU A 196 15.24 -19.17 2.95
CA LEU A 196 14.12 -19.99 3.40
C LEU A 196 13.52 -20.74 2.22
N HIS A 197 12.87 -21.88 2.50
CA HIS A 197 12.16 -22.67 1.49
C HIS A 197 10.79 -22.07 1.15
N VAL A 198 10.77 -20.83 0.66
CA VAL A 198 9.54 -20.06 0.34
C VAL A 198 9.17 -20.05 -1.15
N GLY A 199 9.86 -20.84 -1.98
CA GLY A 199 9.61 -20.91 -3.43
C GLY A 199 10.12 -19.68 -4.18
N HIS A 200 9.71 -19.54 -5.45
CA HIS A 200 9.98 -18.35 -6.25
C HIS A 200 8.83 -17.37 -6.09
N GLY A 201 9.15 -16.11 -5.84
CA GLY A 201 8.20 -15.02 -5.92
C GLY A 201 8.23 -14.40 -7.31
N HIS A 202 7.06 -13.97 -7.78
CA HIS A 202 6.89 -13.35 -9.08
C HIS A 202 6.07 -12.08 -8.97
N ILE A 203 6.35 -11.09 -9.82
CA ILE A 203 5.52 -9.89 -9.98
C ILE A 203 5.32 -9.58 -11.46
N ARG A 204 4.10 -9.19 -11.83
CA ARG A 204 3.76 -8.72 -13.18
C ARG A 204 3.62 -7.20 -13.22
N GLY A 205 3.67 -6.59 -14.41
CA GLY A 205 3.54 -5.15 -14.59
C GLY A 205 2.21 -4.52 -14.19
N ASP A 206 1.20 -5.31 -13.77
CA ASP A 206 -0.01 -4.85 -13.07
C ASP A 206 0.06 -5.00 -11.54
N ARG A 207 1.27 -5.27 -11.00
CA ARG A 207 1.59 -5.44 -9.59
C ARG A 207 1.01 -6.71 -8.96
N TYR A 208 0.49 -7.64 -9.76
CA TYR A 208 0.06 -8.94 -9.25
C TYR A 208 1.28 -9.74 -8.81
N ILE A 209 1.30 -10.17 -7.53
CA ILE A 209 2.37 -11.00 -6.94
C ILE A 209 1.83 -12.39 -6.64
N TRP A 210 2.61 -13.42 -6.98
CA TRP A 210 2.32 -14.80 -6.62
C TRP A 210 3.62 -15.56 -6.28
N PHE A 211 3.45 -16.73 -5.67
CA PHE A 211 4.53 -17.65 -5.32
C PHE A 211 4.20 -19.03 -5.86
N ASP A 212 5.23 -19.78 -6.26
CA ASP A 212 5.12 -21.18 -6.70
C ASP A 212 4.90 -22.18 -5.55
#